data_AF-A0A0G4NH15-F1
#
_entry.id   AF-A0A0G4NH15-F1
#
_cell.length_a   1.000
_cell.length_b   1.000
_cell.length_c   1.000
_cell.angle_alpha   90.00
_cell.angle_beta   90.00
_cell.angle_gamma   90.00
#
_symmetry.space_group_name_H-M   'P 1'
#
loop_
_entity.id
_entity.type
_entity.pdbx_description
1 polymer ?
#
loop_
_entity_poly.entity_id
_entity_poly.type
_entity_poly.pdbx_seq_one_letter_code
_entity_poly.pdbx_strand_id
1 'polypeptide(L)'
;MSAADHECGGLTLNGFNPLPLQKARRSREGVERLWSARPSGADRREYLVSEILPEYGLADASSAEITSLLAASNLGSALVSLLSSRAGVNWSTGGHTASDVTLFGYAAGDKAEAFKGELAGHWDNTELPRIAERVLGVDMDEVTKLLRANGTSWVTKREFETSSSGHHTH
;
A
#
# COMPACT_ATOMS: atom_id res chain seq x y z
N MET A 1 3.75 -7.15 18.59
CA MET A 1 3.73 -5.75 18.13
C MET A 1 3.43 -5.73 16.65
N SER A 2 2.74 -4.71 16.16
CA SER A 2 2.48 -4.47 14.74
C SER A 2 2.55 -2.97 14.46
N ALA A 3 3.28 -2.57 13.44
CA ALA A 3 3.37 -1.19 12.98
C ALA A 3 3.58 -1.17 11.46
N ALA A 4 3.20 -0.07 10.82
CA ALA A 4 3.65 0.20 9.46
C ALA A 4 5.12 0.66 9.49
N ASP A 5 5.82 0.50 8.37
CA ASP A 5 7.16 1.05 8.18
C ASP A 5 7.13 2.54 7.79
N HIS A 6 6.11 2.96 7.05
CA HIS A 6 5.80 4.37 6.73
C HIS A 6 4.35 4.54 6.22
N GLU A 7 3.89 5.80 6.12
CA GLU A 7 2.69 6.14 5.33
C GLU A 7 3.06 6.22 3.82
N CYS A 8 2.10 5.91 2.95
CA CYS A 8 2.28 6.05 1.51
C CYS A 8 1.04 6.65 0.82
N GLY A 9 1.27 7.63 -0.04
CA GLY A 9 0.27 8.26 -0.89
C GLY A 9 -0.29 9.59 -0.35
N GLY A 10 -0.07 9.88 0.94
CA GLY A 10 -0.69 11.00 1.63
C GLY A 10 -2.20 10.94 1.50
N LEU A 11 -2.77 9.80 1.90
CA LEU A 11 -4.19 9.48 1.81
C LEU A 11 -5.00 10.43 2.70
N THR A 12 -6.06 11.03 2.16
CA THR A 12 -7.05 11.78 2.97
C THR A 12 -8.49 11.41 2.62
N LEU A 13 -9.36 11.48 3.62
CA LEU A 13 -10.74 10.99 3.59
C LEU A 13 -11.78 12.11 3.74
N ASN A 14 -11.47 13.30 3.23
CA ASN A 14 -12.39 14.44 3.27
C ASN A 14 -13.60 14.17 2.37
N GLY A 15 -14.79 14.04 2.98
CA GLY A 15 -16.02 13.66 2.27
C GLY A 15 -16.12 12.16 1.99
N PHE A 16 -15.41 11.32 2.75
CA PHE A 16 -15.34 9.88 2.52
C PHE A 16 -16.70 9.18 2.57
N ASN A 17 -16.95 8.41 1.52
CA ASN A 17 -18.06 7.47 1.41
C ASN A 17 -17.48 6.10 1.06
N PRO A 18 -17.59 5.08 1.93
CA PRO A 18 -17.01 3.76 1.67
C PRO A 18 -17.84 2.93 0.67
N LEU A 19 -19.11 3.28 0.42
CA LEU A 19 -20.03 2.44 -0.38
C LEU A 19 -19.56 2.20 -1.82
N PRO A 20 -18.98 3.18 -2.54
CA PRO A 20 -18.43 2.94 -3.87
C PRO A 20 -17.30 1.91 -3.89
N LEU A 21 -16.50 1.82 -2.81
CA LEU A 21 -15.38 0.88 -2.71
C LEU A 21 -15.84 -0.57 -2.47
N GLN A 22 -16.98 -0.76 -1.80
CA GLN A 22 -17.49 -2.07 -1.41
C GLN A 22 -17.69 -3.03 -2.59
N LYS A 23 -18.04 -2.48 -3.77
CA LYS A 23 -18.37 -3.28 -4.97
C LYS A 23 -17.15 -3.63 -5.81
N ALA A 24 -15.98 -3.06 -5.54
CA ALA A 24 -14.76 -3.37 -6.28
C ALA A 24 -14.29 -4.79 -5.93
N ARG A 25 -14.05 -5.63 -6.95
CA ARG A 25 -13.64 -7.02 -6.81
C ARG A 25 -12.24 -7.29 -7.37
N ARG A 26 -11.69 -6.34 -8.13
CA ARG A 26 -10.34 -6.41 -8.71
C ARG A 26 -9.60 -5.09 -8.52
N SER A 27 -8.27 -5.19 -8.38
CA SER A 27 -7.39 -4.03 -8.37
C SER A 27 -7.29 -3.40 -9.77
N ARG A 28 -6.65 -2.22 -9.84
CA ARG A 28 -6.39 -1.49 -11.08
C ARG A 28 -5.61 -2.36 -12.07
N GLU A 29 -4.57 -3.02 -11.58
CA GLU A 29 -3.71 -3.93 -12.35
C GLU A 29 -4.50 -5.16 -12.82
N GLY A 30 -5.43 -5.65 -11.99
CA GLY A 30 -6.30 -6.77 -12.33
C GLY A 30 -7.21 -6.44 -13.51
N VAL A 31 -7.85 -5.27 -13.50
CA VAL A 31 -8.72 -4.84 -14.61
C VAL A 31 -7.93 -4.40 -15.84
N GLU A 32 -6.72 -3.85 -15.69
CA GLU A 32 -5.83 -3.56 -16.81
C GLU A 32 -5.38 -4.83 -17.54
N ARG A 33 -5.13 -5.92 -16.81
CA ARG A 33 -4.84 -7.23 -17.40
C ARG A 33 -6.04 -7.74 -18.19
N LEU A 34 -7.27 -7.64 -17.66
CA LEU A 34 -8.48 -8.00 -18.40
C LEU A 34 -8.65 -7.15 -19.66
N TRP A 35 -8.48 -5.83 -19.53
CA TRP A 35 -8.58 -4.90 -20.66
C TRP A 35 -7.57 -5.20 -21.76
N SER A 36 -6.34 -5.55 -21.39
CA SER A 36 -5.28 -5.92 -22.33
C SER A 36 -5.52 -7.28 -22.98
N ALA A 37 -6.19 -8.19 -22.25
CA ALA A 37 -6.58 -9.51 -22.74
C ALA A 37 -7.95 -9.52 -23.45
N ARG A 38 -8.55 -8.35 -23.71
CA ARG A 38 -9.82 -8.23 -24.44
C ARG A 38 -9.75 -9.02 -25.75
N PRO A 39 -10.77 -9.84 -26.09
CA PRO A 39 -10.80 -10.58 -27.34
C PRO A 39 -10.63 -9.67 -28.56
N SER A 40 -9.89 -10.15 -29.55
CA SER A 40 -9.72 -9.44 -30.82
C SER A 40 -11.09 -9.24 -31.49
N GLY A 41 -11.37 -8.02 -31.91
CA GLY A 41 -12.66 -7.65 -32.52
C GLY A 41 -13.81 -7.37 -31.55
N ALA A 42 -13.65 -7.58 -30.24
CA ALA A 42 -14.66 -7.18 -29.27
C ALA A 42 -14.81 -5.66 -29.22
N ASP A 43 -16.06 -5.19 -29.15
CA ASP A 43 -16.35 -3.78 -29.01
C ASP A 43 -15.78 -3.25 -27.70
N ARG A 44 -15.06 -2.13 -27.79
CA ARG A 44 -14.34 -1.55 -26.65
C ARG A 44 -15.30 -1.05 -25.58
N ARG A 45 -16.42 -0.44 -25.99
CA ARG A 45 -17.39 0.14 -25.07
C ARG A 45 -18.17 -0.96 -24.37
N GLU A 46 -18.64 -1.96 -25.12
CA GLU A 46 -19.33 -3.12 -24.59
C GLU A 46 -18.45 -3.85 -23.58
N TYR A 47 -17.20 -4.16 -23.94
CA TYR A 47 -16.28 -4.85 -23.03
C TYR A 47 -15.95 -4.04 -21.77
N LEU A 48 -15.82 -2.71 -21.89
CA LEU A 48 -15.66 -1.83 -20.73
C LEU A 48 -16.87 -1.94 -19.78
N VAL A 49 -18.08 -1.92 -20.33
CA VAL A 49 -19.32 -1.94 -19.55
C VAL A 49 -19.63 -3.30 -18.95
N SER A 50 -19.40 -4.40 -19.69
CA SER A 50 -19.76 -5.74 -19.23
C SER A 50 -18.69 -6.39 -18.36
N GLU A 51 -17.40 -6.21 -18.68
CA GLU A 51 -16.32 -6.97 -18.05
C GLU A 51 -15.47 -6.13 -17.08
N ILE A 52 -15.26 -4.85 -17.36
CA ILE A 52 -14.31 -4.03 -16.60
C ILE A 52 -14.97 -3.26 -15.48
N LEU A 53 -16.00 -2.48 -15.79
CA LEU A 53 -16.66 -1.60 -14.83
C LEU A 53 -17.28 -2.36 -13.65
N PRO A 54 -17.96 -3.52 -13.84
CA PRO A 54 -18.49 -4.27 -12.72
C PRO A 54 -17.41 -4.80 -11.78
N GLU A 55 -16.28 -5.28 -12.32
CA GLU A 55 -15.17 -5.80 -11.53
C GLU A 55 -14.44 -4.70 -10.75
N TYR A 56 -14.53 -3.45 -11.20
CA TYR A 56 -13.96 -2.29 -10.51
C TYR A 56 -14.97 -1.51 -9.65
N GLY A 57 -16.18 -2.05 -9.44
CA GLY A 57 -17.20 -1.42 -8.59
C GLY A 57 -17.92 -0.21 -9.23
N LEU A 58 -17.81 -0.05 -10.54
CA LEU A 58 -18.35 1.08 -11.32
C LEU A 58 -19.43 0.64 -12.32
N ALA A 59 -20.16 -0.45 -12.04
CA ALA A 59 -21.22 -0.98 -12.91
C ALA A 59 -22.32 0.04 -13.25
N ASP A 60 -22.52 1.04 -12.40
CA ASP A 60 -23.48 2.14 -12.55
C ASP A 60 -22.85 3.41 -13.18
N ALA A 61 -21.72 3.28 -13.88
CA ALA A 61 -21.14 4.39 -14.63
C ALA A 61 -22.13 4.93 -15.67
N SER A 62 -22.34 6.23 -15.64
CA SER A 62 -23.13 6.97 -16.60
C SER A 62 -22.51 6.94 -17.99
N SER A 63 -23.31 7.24 -19.01
CA SER A 63 -22.83 7.30 -20.38
C SER A 63 -21.72 8.34 -20.60
N ALA A 64 -21.74 9.43 -19.81
CA ALA A 64 -20.69 10.44 -19.84
C ALA A 64 -19.38 9.90 -19.24
N GLU A 65 -19.44 9.25 -18.07
CA GLU A 65 -18.26 8.63 -17.45
C GLU A 65 -17.65 7.54 -18.35
N ILE A 66 -18.47 6.67 -18.95
CA ILE A 66 -18.01 5.64 -19.90
C ILE A 66 -17.29 6.29 -21.08
N THR A 67 -17.81 7.40 -21.61
CA THR A 67 -17.20 8.12 -22.73
C THR A 67 -15.85 8.73 -22.33
N SER A 68 -15.77 9.35 -21.16
CA SER A 68 -14.52 9.88 -20.61
C SER A 68 -13.47 8.77 -20.39
N LEU A 69 -13.88 7.62 -19.86
CA LEU A 69 -12.99 6.47 -19.65
C LEU A 69 -12.42 5.92 -20.96
N LEU A 70 -13.24 5.84 -22.02
CA LEU A 70 -12.78 5.37 -23.34
C LEU A 70 -11.83 6.35 -24.04
N ALA A 71 -11.97 7.64 -23.75
CA ALA A 71 -11.11 8.70 -24.29
C ALA A 71 -9.80 8.88 -23.51
N ALA A 72 -9.68 8.29 -22.31
CA ALA A 72 -8.49 8.41 -21.49
C ALA A 72 -7.27 7.74 -22.14
N SER A 73 -6.10 8.39 -22.05
CA SER A 73 -4.82 7.81 -22.48
C SER A 73 -4.40 6.61 -21.61
N ASN A 74 -4.76 6.65 -20.32
CA ASN A 74 -4.56 5.57 -19.37
C ASN A 74 -5.88 5.23 -18.69
N LEU A 75 -6.47 4.08 -19.06
CA LEU A 75 -7.74 3.62 -18.50
C LEU A 75 -7.63 3.36 -16.99
N GLY A 76 -6.53 2.75 -16.51
CA GLY A 76 -6.35 2.44 -15.10
C GLY A 76 -6.33 3.68 -14.22
N SER A 77 -5.59 4.72 -14.61
CA SER A 77 -5.56 6.00 -13.89
C SER A 77 -6.91 6.70 -13.90
N ALA A 78 -7.65 6.63 -15.01
CA ALA A 78 -9.00 7.20 -15.11
C ALA A 78 -10.01 6.45 -14.22
N LEU A 79 -9.92 5.12 -14.15
CA LEU A 79 -10.73 4.29 -13.24
C LEU A 79 -10.45 4.62 -11.77
N VAL A 80 -9.17 4.72 -11.37
CA VAL A 80 -8.79 5.12 -10.01
C VAL A 80 -9.33 6.50 -9.68
N SER A 81 -9.19 7.47 -10.59
CA SER A 81 -9.66 8.84 -10.38
C SER A 81 -11.18 8.88 -10.19
N LEU A 82 -11.93 8.15 -11.02
CA LEU A 82 -13.38 8.08 -10.92
C LEU A 82 -13.84 7.44 -9.61
N LEU A 83 -13.26 6.28 -9.25
CA LEU A 83 -13.62 5.59 -8.01
C LEU A 83 -13.23 6.42 -6.77
N SER A 84 -12.05 7.05 -6.78
CA SER A 84 -11.58 7.91 -5.70
C SER A 84 -12.50 9.12 -5.51
N SER A 85 -12.90 9.77 -6.61
CA SER A 85 -13.85 10.88 -6.58
C SER A 85 -15.21 10.48 -6.01
N ARG A 86 -15.74 9.31 -6.39
CA ARG A 86 -17.01 8.79 -5.86
C ARG A 86 -16.91 8.46 -4.37
N ALA A 87 -15.77 7.93 -3.94
CA ALA A 87 -15.51 7.52 -2.57
C ALA A 87 -15.05 8.66 -1.65
N GLY A 88 -14.77 9.86 -2.15
CA GLY A 88 -14.18 10.94 -1.36
C GLY A 88 -12.77 10.60 -0.84
N VAL A 89 -12.03 9.80 -1.60
CA VAL A 89 -10.63 9.45 -1.31
C VAL A 89 -9.72 10.36 -2.12
N ASN A 90 -8.71 10.94 -1.46
CA ASN A 90 -7.77 11.84 -2.11
C ASN A 90 -6.34 11.40 -1.81
N TRP A 91 -5.44 11.71 -2.74
CA TRP A 91 -4.03 11.37 -2.69
C TRP A 91 -3.22 12.63 -2.99
N SER A 92 -2.14 12.86 -2.26
CA SER A 92 -1.27 14.04 -2.46
C SER A 92 0.03 13.70 -3.17
N THR A 93 0.42 12.43 -3.20
CA THR A 93 1.63 11.93 -3.84
C THR A 93 1.47 10.47 -4.26
N GLY A 94 2.34 9.97 -5.15
CA GLY A 94 2.51 8.54 -5.41
C GLY A 94 3.62 7.88 -4.56
N GLY A 95 4.29 8.65 -3.69
CA GLY A 95 5.39 8.20 -2.85
C GLY A 95 5.05 8.16 -1.36
N HIS A 96 6.08 8.05 -0.52
CA HIS A 96 5.93 8.00 0.93
C HIS A 96 5.63 9.39 1.51
N THR A 97 5.00 9.43 2.68
CA THR A 97 4.92 10.65 3.50
C THR A 97 5.43 10.41 4.91
N ALA A 98 5.79 11.51 5.60
CA ALA A 98 6.45 11.48 6.89
C ALA A 98 5.47 11.54 8.09
N SER A 99 4.23 11.10 7.89
CA SER A 99 3.28 10.98 9.00
C SER A 99 3.71 9.89 9.97
N ASP A 100 3.60 10.17 11.27
CA ASP A 100 3.75 9.15 12.31
C ASP A 100 2.73 8.01 12.07
N VAL A 101 3.17 6.77 12.30
CA VAL A 101 2.37 5.56 12.12
C VAL A 101 1.96 4.97 13.46
N THR A 102 0.81 4.29 13.49
CA THR A 102 0.30 3.68 14.71
C THR A 102 1.06 2.40 15.06
N LEU A 103 1.57 2.33 16.30
CA LEU A 103 2.12 1.12 16.89
C LEU A 103 1.04 0.39 17.71
N PHE A 104 0.80 -0.88 17.37
CA PHE A 104 -0.12 -1.76 18.09
C PHE A 104 0.66 -2.80 18.92
N GLY A 105 0.33 -2.87 20.21
CA GLY A 105 0.87 -3.84 21.16
C GLY A 105 -0.17 -4.84 21.62
N TYR A 106 0.23 -6.10 21.79
CA TYR A 106 -0.53 -7.11 22.52
C TYR A 106 0.41 -7.98 23.33
N ALA A 107 0.05 -8.25 24.59
CA ALA A 107 0.68 -9.23 25.44
C ALA A 107 -0.39 -10.02 26.20
N ALA A 108 -0.13 -11.30 26.43
CA ALA A 108 -1.04 -12.18 27.15
C ALA A 108 -0.65 -12.32 28.63
N GLY A 109 -1.65 -12.59 29.48
CA GLY A 109 -1.44 -12.92 30.88
C GLY A 109 -0.96 -11.74 31.73
N ASP A 110 -0.13 -12.05 32.71
CA ASP A 110 0.45 -11.11 33.68
C ASP A 110 1.34 -10.03 33.03
N LYS A 111 1.85 -10.28 31.83
CA LYS A 111 2.65 -9.31 31.06
C LYS A 111 1.83 -8.18 30.43
N ALA A 112 0.50 -8.30 30.37
CA ALA A 112 -0.35 -7.35 29.65
C ALA A 112 -0.24 -5.91 30.18
N GLU A 113 -0.31 -5.70 31.49
CA GLU A 113 -0.26 -4.36 32.09
C GLU A 113 1.13 -3.73 31.96
N ALA A 114 2.20 -4.50 32.20
CA ALA A 114 3.56 -4.02 32.03
C ALA A 114 3.83 -3.62 30.57
N PHE A 115 3.40 -4.44 29.63
CA PHE A 115 3.59 -4.20 28.19
C PHE A 115 2.77 -3.02 27.68
N LYS A 116 1.55 -2.83 28.22
CA LYS A 116 0.73 -1.64 27.94
C LYS A 116 1.41 -0.37 28.44
N GLY A 117 2.03 -0.41 29.62
CA GLY A 117 2.83 0.70 30.14
C GLY A 117 4.07 0.98 29.30
N GLU A 118 4.79 -0.08 28.91
CA GLU A 118 5.97 0.02 28.05
C GLU A 118 5.63 0.61 26.67
N LEU A 119 4.55 0.17 26.03
CA LEU A 119 4.17 0.67 24.70
C LEU A 119 3.31 1.95 24.70
N ALA A 120 3.09 2.56 25.86
CA ALA A 120 2.39 3.83 25.91
C ALA A 120 3.28 4.96 25.34
N GLY A 121 2.69 5.86 24.56
CA GLY A 121 3.37 7.06 24.05
C GLY A 121 3.94 6.92 22.63
N HIS A 122 4.97 7.72 22.35
CA HIS A 122 5.65 7.78 21.05
C HIS A 122 6.96 7.01 21.11
N TRP A 123 7.29 6.32 20.01
CA TRP A 123 8.46 5.48 19.88
C TRP A 123 9.14 5.74 18.54
N ASP A 124 10.45 5.81 18.54
CA ASP A 124 11.22 5.77 17.31
C ASP A 124 11.32 4.32 16.80
N ASN A 125 11.33 4.13 15.48
CA ASN A 125 11.34 2.79 14.90
C ASN A 125 12.61 2.00 15.24
N THR A 126 13.71 2.66 15.58
CA THR A 126 14.97 2.02 16.01
C THR A 126 14.90 1.45 17.42
N GLU A 127 13.92 1.85 18.22
CA GLU A 127 13.72 1.38 19.59
C GLU A 127 12.89 0.09 19.65
N LEU A 128 12.02 -0.15 18.65
CA LEU A 128 11.14 -1.32 18.62
C LEU A 128 11.89 -2.67 18.66
N PRO A 129 13.02 -2.85 17.92
CA PRO A 129 13.83 -4.06 18.05
C PRO A 129 14.33 -4.33 19.47
N ARG A 130 14.60 -3.28 20.26
CA ARG A 130 15.06 -3.41 21.65
C ARG A 130 13.97 -3.93 22.57
N ILE A 131 12.70 -3.66 22.26
CA ILE A 131 11.55 -4.27 22.95
C ILE A 131 11.49 -5.76 22.62
N ALA A 132 11.66 -6.13 21.35
CA ALA A 132 11.66 -7.53 20.91
C ALA A 132 12.80 -8.32 21.58
N GLU A 133 13.99 -7.74 21.68
CA GLU A 133 15.14 -8.31 22.43
C GLU A 133 14.77 -8.65 23.87
N ARG A 134 14.20 -7.70 24.62
CA ARG A 134 13.79 -7.91 26.01
C ARG A 134 12.74 -9.01 26.15
N VAL A 135 11.75 -9.03 25.26
CA VAL A 135 10.67 -10.03 25.28
C VAL A 135 11.20 -11.43 24.97
N LEU A 136 12.12 -11.56 24.02
CA LEU A 136 12.71 -12.83 23.60
C LEU A 136 13.89 -13.28 24.47
N GLY A 137 14.44 -12.39 25.29
CA GLY A 137 15.64 -12.66 26.09
C GLY A 137 16.88 -12.84 25.23
N VAL A 138 17.01 -12.08 24.13
CA VAL A 138 18.15 -12.14 23.20
C VAL A 138 18.92 -10.82 23.21
N ASP A 139 20.22 -10.88 22.95
CA ASP A 139 21.08 -9.72 22.71
C ASP A 139 21.49 -9.69 21.23
N MET A 140 20.87 -8.82 20.44
CA MET A 140 21.18 -8.73 19.01
C MET A 140 22.57 -8.15 18.75
N ASP A 141 23.14 -7.37 19.68
CA ASP A 141 24.49 -6.84 19.53
C ASP A 141 25.51 -7.98 19.68
N GLU A 142 25.30 -8.89 20.64
CA GLU A 142 26.06 -10.13 20.79
C GLU A 142 25.92 -11.05 19.57
N VAL A 143 24.68 -11.30 19.13
CA VAL A 143 24.42 -12.12 17.93
C VAL A 143 25.09 -11.51 16.70
N THR A 144 25.03 -10.19 16.53
CA THR A 144 25.70 -9.50 15.42
C THR A 144 27.22 -9.66 15.48
N LYS A 145 27.85 -9.60 16.66
CA LYS A 145 29.28 -9.86 16.82
C LYS A 145 29.63 -11.30 16.40
N LEU A 146 28.85 -12.28 16.84
CA LEU A 146 29.05 -13.69 16.50
C LEU A 146 28.90 -13.93 14.99
N LEU A 147 27.87 -13.37 14.36
CA LEU A 147 27.64 -13.49 12.91
C LEU A 147 28.79 -12.89 12.10
N ARG A 148 29.31 -11.73 12.52
CA ARG A 148 30.46 -11.09 11.84
C ARG A 148 31.74 -11.89 12.01
N ALA A 149 31.99 -12.45 13.20
CA ALA A 149 33.16 -13.27 13.47
C ALA A 149 33.18 -14.58 12.66
N ASN A 150 32.01 -15.15 12.38
CA ASN A 150 31.86 -16.38 11.59
C ASN A 150 31.79 -16.14 10.07
N GLY A 151 32.12 -14.93 9.61
CA GLY A 151 32.17 -14.56 8.20
C GLY A 151 30.84 -14.05 7.66
N THR A 152 30.93 -13.08 6.74
CA THR A 152 29.78 -12.34 6.17
C THR A 152 29.56 -12.63 4.69
N SER A 153 30.11 -13.72 4.16
CA SER A 153 30.01 -14.10 2.74
C SER A 153 28.58 -14.34 2.27
N TRP A 154 27.68 -14.69 3.18
CA TRP A 154 26.25 -14.88 2.94
C TRP A 154 25.46 -13.56 2.91
N VAL A 155 26.06 -12.44 3.34
CA VAL A 155 25.41 -11.13 3.26
C VAL A 155 25.62 -10.60 1.84
N THR A 156 24.52 -10.47 1.08
CA THR A 156 24.55 -9.83 -0.23
C THR A 156 25.02 -8.40 -0.09
N LYS A 157 26.22 -8.10 -0.62
CA LYS A 157 26.71 -6.73 -0.71
C LYS A 157 25.93 -6.05 -1.84
N ARG A 158 25.13 -5.04 -1.49
CA ARG A 158 24.60 -4.13 -2.50
C ARG A 158 25.73 -3.23 -2.98
N GLU A 159 26.07 -3.33 -4.26
CA GLU A 159 26.78 -2.25 -4.93
C GLU A 159 25.76 -1.13 -5.13
N PHE A 160 26.01 0.01 -4.48
CA PHE A 160 25.22 1.21 -4.75
C PHE A 160 25.69 1.78 -6.08
N GLU A 161 25.08 1.35 -7.18
CA GLU A 161 25.10 2.17 -8.39
C GLU A 161 24.31 3.45 -8.07
N THR A 162 24.98 4.59 -8.09
CA THR A 162 24.31 5.88 -8.12
C THR A 162 23.50 5.95 -9.41
N SER A 163 22.24 5.53 -9.38
CA SER A 163 21.33 5.76 -10.50
C SER A 163 21.09 7.27 -10.59
N SER A 164 21.53 7.86 -11.70
CA SER A 164 21.18 9.22 -12.06
C SER A 164 19.66 9.34 -12.09
N SER A 165 19.12 10.20 -11.23
CA SER A 165 17.78 10.83 -11.28
C SER A 165 16.93 10.44 -12.51
N GLY A 166 16.29 9.28 -12.44
CA GLY A 166 15.23 8.89 -13.36
C GLY A 166 13.92 9.42 -12.81
N HIS A 167 13.46 10.54 -13.38
CA HIS A 167 12.15 11.13 -13.12
C HIS A 167 11.07 10.05 -13.32
N HIS A 168 10.44 9.57 -12.25
CA HIS A 168 9.25 8.73 -12.34
C HIS A 168 8.06 9.63 -12.70
N THR A 169 7.87 9.89 -13.99
CA THR A 169 6.60 10.39 -14.52
C THR A 169 5.64 9.22 -14.67
N HIS A 170 4.55 9.23 -13.91
CA HIS A 170 3.32 8.50 -14.22
C HIS A 170 2.39 9.38 -15.04
#